data_AF-R1FS03-F1
#
_entry.id   AF-R1FS03-F1
#
_cell.length_a   1.000
_cell.length_b   1.000
_cell.length_c   1.000
_cell.angle_alpha   90.00
_cell.angle_beta   90.00
_cell.angle_gamma   90.00
#
_symmetry.space_group_name_H-M   'P 1'
#
loop_
_entity.id
_entity.type
_entity.pdbx_description
1 polymer ?
#
loop_
_entity_poly.entity_id
_entity_poly.type
_entity_poly.pdbx_seq_one_letter_code
_entity_poly.pdbx_strand_id
1 'polypeptide(L)'
;LEVSRAFGDVRLKPFGLIATPDVVSFKIGRETEFILLACDGLWRVFSGVQAVEWLRPKLCDMDRRRAALVAQLGSATAVAALTREAHASLLKEREAATEEGVLRELVRVAVQERNARDNVTAVLVRFAWPEAES
;
A
#
# COMPACT_ATOMS: atom_id res chain seq x y z
N LEU A 1 -15.44 -23.09 11.16
CA LEU A 1 -15.06 -21.67 11.21
C LEU A 1 -13.63 -21.63 11.70
N GLU A 2 -12.68 -21.10 10.92
CA GLU A 2 -11.25 -21.04 11.31
C GLU A 2 -10.92 -19.84 12.22
N VAL A 3 -11.91 -19.03 12.55
CA VAL A 3 -11.78 -17.88 13.44
C VAL A 3 -12.62 -18.07 14.70
N SER A 4 -12.12 -17.56 15.82
CA SER A 4 -12.84 -17.51 17.11
C SER A 4 -13.62 -16.21 17.32
N ARG A 5 -13.44 -15.24 16.41
CA ARG A 5 -14.12 -13.94 16.44
C ARG A 5 -14.64 -13.58 15.06
N ALA A 6 -15.93 -13.23 14.97
CA ALA A 6 -16.57 -12.79 13.74
C ALA A 6 -17.84 -12.00 14.04
N PHE A 7 -18.20 -11.06 13.17
CA PHE A 7 -19.56 -10.53 13.12
C PHE A 7 -20.51 -11.59 12.51
N GLY A 8 -21.80 -11.54 12.85
CA GLY A 8 -22.76 -12.53 12.34
C GLY A 8 -22.60 -13.91 13.00
N ASP A 9 -22.88 -14.98 12.24
CA ASP A 9 -22.83 -16.38 12.71
C ASP A 9 -23.54 -16.62 14.04
N VAL A 10 -24.76 -16.08 14.16
CA VAL A 10 -25.55 -16.06 15.41
C VAL A 10 -25.69 -17.46 16.02
N ARG A 11 -25.85 -18.49 15.18
CA ARG A 11 -25.97 -19.89 15.62
C ARG A 11 -24.71 -20.43 16.32
N LEU A 12 -23.54 -19.84 16.05
CA LEU A 12 -22.26 -20.25 16.63
C LEU A 12 -21.89 -19.45 17.89
N LYS A 13 -22.60 -18.34 18.19
CA LYS A 13 -22.34 -17.53 19.40
C LYS A 13 -22.42 -18.32 20.71
N PRO A 14 -23.39 -19.23 20.92
CA PRO A 14 -23.43 -20.04 22.13
C PRO A 14 -22.23 -20.98 22.31
N PHE A 15 -21.49 -21.25 21.24
CA PHE A 15 -20.32 -22.13 21.23
C PHE A 15 -18.99 -21.36 21.35
N GLY A 16 -19.02 -20.12 21.85
CA GLY A 16 -17.83 -19.33 22.15
C GLY A 16 -17.35 -18.41 21.02
N LEU A 17 -18.07 -18.32 19.90
CA LEU A 17 -17.78 -17.31 18.88
C LEU A 17 -18.20 -15.93 19.39
N ILE A 18 -17.27 -14.98 19.48
CA ILE A 18 -17.57 -13.60 19.93
C ILE A 18 -17.42 -12.60 18.80
N ALA A 19 -17.98 -11.40 18.96
CA ALA A 19 -17.79 -10.28 18.02
C ALA A 19 -16.95 -9.13 18.61
N THR A 20 -16.55 -9.25 19.88
CA THR A 20 -15.75 -8.24 20.57
C THR A 20 -14.32 -8.26 20.02
N PRO A 21 -13.78 -7.13 19.53
CA PRO A 21 -12.42 -7.07 19.02
C PRO A 21 -11.39 -6.99 20.14
N ASP A 22 -10.13 -7.27 19.82
CA ASP A 22 -9.01 -6.87 20.65
C ASP A 22 -8.57 -5.46 20.21
N VAL A 23 -8.46 -4.54 21.16
CA VAL A 23 -8.13 -3.13 20.90
C VAL A 23 -6.73 -2.85 21.41
N VAL A 24 -5.87 -2.40 20.50
CA VAL A 24 -4.51 -1.94 20.82
C VAL A 24 -4.36 -0.49 20.39
N SER A 25 -3.55 0.26 21.13
CA SER A 25 -3.17 1.63 20.79
C SER A 25 -1.66 1.73 20.75
N PHE A 26 -1.15 2.50 19.79
CA PHE A 26 0.27 2.78 19.66
C PHE A 26 0.45 4.22 19.20
N LYS A 27 1.58 4.82 19.58
CA LYS A 27 1.92 6.18 19.17
C LYS A 27 2.45 6.13 17.74
N ILE A 28 1.91 6.99 16.89
CA ILE A 28 2.40 7.21 15.53
C ILE A 28 3.30 8.45 15.56
N GLY A 29 4.56 8.28 15.19
CA GLY A 29 5.55 9.35 15.08
C GLY A 29 6.23 9.39 13.73
N ARG A 30 7.20 10.30 13.56
CA ARG A 30 7.93 10.53 12.29
C ARG A 30 8.66 9.29 11.79
N GLU A 31 8.97 8.35 12.67
CA GLU A 31 9.54 7.03 12.37
C GLU A 31 8.53 6.07 11.70
N THR A 32 7.24 6.35 11.78
CA THR A 32 6.19 5.54 11.16
C THR A 32 5.98 5.99 9.71
N GLU A 33 6.52 5.23 8.76
CA GLU A 33 6.45 5.53 7.33
C GLU A 33 5.11 5.17 6.70
N PHE A 34 4.53 4.04 7.11
CA PHE A 34 3.24 3.55 6.61
C PHE A 34 2.66 2.47 7.52
N ILE A 35 1.37 2.17 7.34
CA ILE A 35 0.70 0.97 7.85
C ILE A 35 0.17 0.18 6.66
N LEU A 36 0.42 -1.14 6.67
CA LEU A 36 -0.20 -2.09 5.75
C LEU A 36 -1.25 -2.91 6.50
N LEU A 37 -2.50 -2.81 6.06
CA LEU A 37 -3.60 -3.67 6.49
C LEU A 37 -3.91 -4.64 5.36
N ALA A 38 -4.10 -5.91 5.67
CA ALA A 38 -4.49 -6.90 4.67
C ALA A 38 -5.26 -8.06 5.30
N CYS A 39 -6.01 -8.79 4.47
CA CYS A 39 -6.62 -10.05 4.89
C CYS A 39 -5.57 -11.17 5.00
N ASP A 40 -6.00 -12.29 5.59
CA ASP A 40 -5.21 -13.50 5.75
C ASP A 40 -4.67 -14.06 4.42
N GLY A 41 -5.38 -13.87 3.30
CA GLY A 41 -4.88 -14.23 1.97
C GLY A 41 -3.49 -13.66 1.65
N LEU A 42 -3.18 -12.43 2.08
CA LEU A 42 -1.83 -11.87 1.97
C LEU A 42 -0.88 -12.48 3.00
N TRP A 43 -1.29 -12.50 4.27
CA TRP A 43 -0.43 -12.88 5.40
C TRP A 43 -0.10 -14.38 5.46
N ARG A 44 -0.86 -15.21 4.74
CA ARG A 44 -0.54 -16.63 4.54
C ARG A 44 0.70 -16.83 3.66
N VAL A 45 1.06 -15.85 2.83
CA VAL A 45 2.19 -15.92 1.89
C VAL A 45 3.25 -14.84 2.08
N PHE A 46 2.99 -13.88 2.98
CA PHE A 46 3.95 -12.86 3.43
C PHE A 46 4.00 -12.83 4.96
N SER A 47 5.21 -12.84 5.53
CA SER A 47 5.38 -12.34 6.90
C SER A 47 5.29 -10.82 6.93
N GLY A 48 4.99 -10.24 8.10
CA GLY A 48 4.97 -8.78 8.28
C GLY A 48 6.30 -8.12 7.89
N VAL A 49 7.42 -8.74 8.27
CA VAL A 49 8.78 -8.27 7.91
C VAL A 49 8.99 -8.33 6.40
N GLN A 50 8.65 -9.45 5.74
CA GLN A 50 8.79 -9.58 4.29
C GLN A 50 7.94 -8.56 3.54
N ALA A 51 6.72 -8.29 4.00
CA ALA A 51 5.86 -7.29 3.38
C ALA A 51 6.47 -5.88 3.48
N VAL A 52 7.05 -5.53 4.63
CA VAL A 52 7.73 -4.24 4.84
C VAL A 52 8.99 -4.13 3.98
N GLU A 53 9.85 -5.15 3.98
CA GLU A 53 11.08 -5.20 3.18
C GLU A 53 10.79 -5.12 1.67
N TRP A 54 9.67 -5.66 1.22
CA TRP A 54 9.24 -5.58 -0.17
C TRP A 54 8.64 -4.21 -0.52
N LEU A 55 7.77 -3.66 0.33
CA LEU A 55 7.04 -2.42 0.06
C LEU A 55 7.93 -1.18 0.17
N ARG A 56 8.73 -1.07 1.22
CA ARG A 56 9.51 0.13 1.53
C ARG A 56 10.37 0.61 0.35
N PRO A 57 11.24 -0.21 -0.28
CA PRO A 57 12.05 0.25 -1.41
C PRO A 57 11.20 0.64 -2.63
N LYS A 58 10.06 -0.03 -2.86
CA LYS A 58 9.15 0.29 -3.97
C LYS A 58 8.44 1.62 -3.77
N LEU A 59 8.01 1.90 -2.54
CA LEU A 59 7.43 3.20 -2.19
C LEU A 59 8.47 4.30 -2.32
N CYS A 60 9.68 4.13 -1.78
CA CYS A 60 10.76 5.09 -1.95
C CYS A 60 11.09 5.36 -3.43
N ASP A 61 11.12 4.31 -4.25
CA ASP A 61 11.39 4.45 -5.67
C ASP A 61 10.26 5.18 -6.42
N MET A 62 9.00 4.85 -6.09
CA MET A 62 7.82 5.55 -6.58
C MET A 62 7.85 7.04 -6.19
N ASP A 63 8.14 7.36 -4.92
CA ASP A 63 8.22 8.74 -4.43
C ASP A 63 9.29 9.54 -5.19
N ARG A 64 10.48 8.95 -5.40
CA ARG A 64 11.56 9.59 -6.18
C ARG A 64 11.13 9.85 -7.62
N ARG A 65 10.51 8.86 -8.28
CA ARG A 65 10.00 9.01 -9.65
C ARG A 65 8.92 10.08 -9.73
N ARG A 66 7.98 10.09 -8.80
CA ARG A 66 6.92 11.10 -8.71
C ARG A 66 7.48 12.50 -8.54
N ALA A 67 8.48 12.68 -7.67
CA ALA A 67 9.16 13.97 -7.48
C ALA A 67 9.85 14.45 -8.76
N ALA A 68 10.56 13.56 -9.47
CA ALA A 68 11.18 13.89 -10.76
C ALA A 68 10.15 14.29 -11.83
N LEU A 69 9.04 13.56 -11.91
CA LEU A 69 7.94 13.87 -12.84
C LEU A 69 7.27 15.20 -12.53
N VAL A 70 7.04 15.51 -11.25
CA VAL A 70 6.49 16.80 -10.82
C VAL A 70 7.43 17.94 -11.18
N ALA A 71 8.74 17.78 -10.98
CA ALA A 71 9.72 18.80 -11.37
C ALA A 71 9.74 19.06 -12.89
N GLN A 72 9.65 18.00 -13.70
CA GLN A 72 9.63 18.11 -15.16
C GLN A 72 8.31 18.70 -15.70
N LEU A 73 7.16 18.23 -15.19
CA LEU A 73 5.84 18.65 -15.65
C LEU A 73 5.38 19.99 -15.04
N GLY A 74 5.95 20.40 -13.91
CA GLY A 74 5.61 21.65 -13.24
C GLY A 74 6.20 22.90 -13.89
N SER A 75 7.19 22.76 -14.77
CA SER A 75 7.81 23.88 -15.48
C SER A 75 7.20 24.03 -16.88
N ALA A 76 6.48 25.13 -17.12
CA ALA A 76 5.88 25.42 -18.42
C ALA A 76 6.93 25.48 -19.54
N THR A 77 8.12 26.00 -19.26
CA THR A 77 9.24 26.04 -20.20
C THR A 77 9.79 24.63 -20.49
N ALA A 78 9.91 23.78 -19.46
CA ALA A 78 10.34 22.40 -19.65
C ALA A 78 9.33 21.62 -20.49
N VAL A 79 8.04 21.76 -20.20
CA VAL A 79 6.96 21.11 -20.96
C VAL A 79 6.91 21.59 -22.41
N ALA A 80 7.08 22.90 -22.65
CA ALA A 80 7.09 23.46 -24.01
C ALA A 80 8.28 22.97 -24.86
N ALA A 81 9.38 22.55 -24.21
CA ALA A 81 10.55 21.98 -24.89
C ALA A 81 10.42 20.48 -25.20
N LEU A 82 9.39 19.79 -24.67
CA LEU A 82 9.18 18.36 -24.90
C LEU A 82 8.47 18.10 -26.22
N THR A 83 8.81 16.98 -26.86
CA THR A 83 7.99 16.45 -27.96
C THR A 83 6.65 15.95 -27.42
N ARG A 84 5.64 15.87 -28.29
CA ARG A 84 4.31 15.35 -27.90
C ARG A 84 4.40 13.93 -27.35
N GLU A 85 5.25 13.11 -27.95
CA GLU A 85 5.49 11.73 -27.53
C GLU A 85 6.14 11.68 -26.14
N ALA A 86 7.15 12.52 -25.89
CA ALA A 86 7.81 12.59 -24.59
C ALA A 86 6.83 13.06 -23.50
N HIS A 87 6.04 14.10 -23.79
CA HIS A 87 5.01 14.59 -22.86
C HIS A 87 3.95 13.52 -22.54
N ALA A 88 3.44 12.81 -23.55
CA ALA A 88 2.50 11.71 -23.35
C ALA A 88 3.08 10.56 -22.52
N SER A 89 4.37 10.22 -22.74
CA SER A 89 5.06 9.20 -21.96
C SER A 89 5.19 9.59 -20.48
N LEU A 90 5.56 10.83 -20.18
CA LEU A 90 5.69 11.31 -18.79
C LEU A 90 4.34 11.33 -18.06
N LEU A 91 3.25 11.71 -18.75
CA LEU A 91 1.91 11.64 -18.16
C LEU A 91 1.51 10.20 -17.82
N LYS A 92 1.78 9.26 -18.74
CA LYS A 92 1.55 7.83 -18.49
C LYS A 92 2.38 7.30 -17.33
N GLU A 93 3.64 7.74 -17.22
CA GLU A 93 4.50 7.35 -16.10
C GLU A 93 3.99 7.92 -14.76
N ARG A 94 3.52 9.17 -14.77
CA ARG A 94 2.91 9.80 -13.58
C ARG A 94 1.69 9.04 -13.10
N GLU A 95 0.86 8.54 -14.01
CA GLU A 95 -0.31 7.73 -13.67
C GLU A 95 0.09 6.34 -13.11
N ALA A 96 1.24 5.81 -13.49
CA ALA A 96 1.76 4.54 -12.99
C ALA A 96 2.50 4.68 -11.63
N ALA A 97 3.09 5.84 -11.35
CA ALA A 97 3.81 6.12 -10.11
C ALA A 97 2.84 6.49 -8.96
N THR A 98 2.01 5.53 -8.57
CA THR A 98 1.01 5.67 -7.50
C THR A 98 1.14 4.58 -6.45
N GLU A 99 0.70 4.87 -5.23
CA GLU A 99 0.59 3.90 -4.14
C GLU A 99 -0.30 2.72 -4.52
N GLU A 100 -1.36 2.98 -5.28
CA GLU A 100 -2.23 1.95 -5.83
C GLU A 100 -1.46 1.03 -6.79
N GLY A 101 -0.62 1.57 -7.68
CA GLY A 101 0.24 0.78 -8.55
C GLY A 101 1.15 -0.17 -7.77
N VAL A 102 1.76 0.33 -6.69
CA VAL A 102 2.63 -0.48 -5.81
C VAL A 102 1.81 -1.56 -5.09
N LEU A 103 0.62 -1.25 -4.57
CA LEU A 103 -0.26 -2.24 -3.94
C LEU A 103 -0.76 -3.29 -4.92
N ARG A 104 -1.14 -2.90 -6.15
CA ARG A 104 -1.54 -3.85 -7.18
C ARG A 104 -0.41 -4.82 -7.52
N GLU A 105 0.83 -4.33 -7.55
CA GLU A 105 2.00 -5.19 -7.73
C GLU A 105 2.20 -6.13 -6.53
N LEU A 106 2.03 -5.66 -5.29
CA LEU A 106 2.11 -6.53 -4.10
C LEU A 106 1.09 -7.67 -4.16
N VAL A 107 -0.17 -7.34 -4.48
CA VAL A 107 -1.26 -8.31 -4.62
C VAL A 107 -0.95 -9.28 -5.76
N ARG A 108 -0.44 -8.79 -6.89
CA ARG A 108 0.00 -9.63 -8.01
C ARG A 108 1.09 -10.61 -7.59
N VAL A 109 2.12 -10.17 -6.88
CA VAL A 109 3.20 -11.03 -6.36
C VAL A 109 2.63 -12.09 -5.41
N ALA A 110 1.72 -11.70 -4.51
CA ALA A 110 1.08 -12.63 -3.59
C ALA A 110 0.33 -13.74 -4.33
N VAL A 111 -0.47 -13.38 -5.35
CA VAL A 111 -1.29 -14.33 -6.11
C VAL A 111 -0.47 -15.16 -7.09
N GLN A 112 0.37 -14.52 -7.91
CA GLN A 112 1.01 -15.17 -9.06
C GLN A 112 2.35 -15.83 -8.70
N GLU A 113 3.14 -15.19 -7.83
CA GLU A 113 4.51 -15.67 -7.53
C GLU A 113 4.54 -16.48 -6.24
N ARG A 114 3.75 -16.07 -5.23
CA ARG A 114 3.68 -16.75 -3.93
C ARG A 114 2.47 -17.66 -3.77
N ASN A 115 1.65 -17.79 -4.82
CA ASN A 115 0.56 -18.75 -4.92
C ASN A 115 -0.47 -18.65 -3.78
N ALA A 116 -0.89 -17.42 -3.44
CA ALA A 116 -2.01 -17.21 -2.53
C ALA A 116 -3.27 -17.90 -3.07
N ARG A 117 -3.90 -18.73 -2.24
CA ARG A 117 -5.06 -19.56 -2.60
C ARG A 117 -6.41 -18.97 -2.17
N ASP A 118 -6.38 -17.80 -1.55
CA ASP A 118 -7.55 -17.12 -1.00
C ASP A 118 -7.66 -15.72 -1.61
N ASN A 119 -8.77 -15.04 -1.34
CA ASN A 119 -8.93 -13.63 -1.68
C ASN A 119 -7.84 -12.79 -1.02
N VAL A 120 -7.19 -11.94 -1.80
CA VAL A 120 -6.15 -11.03 -1.32
C VAL A 120 -6.66 -9.60 -1.40
N THR A 121 -6.65 -8.90 -0.27
CA THR A 121 -6.99 -7.48 -0.16
C THR A 121 -5.95 -6.80 0.70
N ALA A 122 -5.48 -5.62 0.28
CA ALA A 122 -4.50 -4.82 0.98
C ALA A 122 -4.88 -3.34 0.94
N VAL A 123 -4.62 -2.64 2.04
CA VAL A 123 -4.82 -1.19 2.21
C VAL A 123 -3.52 -0.62 2.78
N LEU A 124 -3.00 0.39 2.10
CA LEU A 124 -1.81 1.12 2.50
C LEU A 124 -2.22 2.49 3.04
N VAL A 125 -1.80 2.80 4.26
CA VAL A 125 -1.93 4.13 4.86
C VAL A 125 -0.55 4.76 4.90
N ARG A 126 -0.37 5.88 4.21
CA ARG A 126 0.88 6.66 4.20
C ARG A 126 0.78 7.82 5.18
N PHE A 127 1.86 8.10 5.89
CA PHE A 127 1.96 9.28 6.74
C PHE A 127 2.82 10.33 6.06
N ALA A 128 2.25 11.52 5.90
CA ALA A 128 2.98 12.70 5.50
C ALA A 128 3.23 13.56 6.74
N TRP A 129 4.51 13.74 7.06
CA TRP A 129 4.92 14.57 8.18
C TRP A 129 5.37 15.92 7.63
N PRO A 130 4.73 17.04 7.99
CA PRO A 130 5.23 18.35 7.60
C PRO A 130 6.66 18.54 8.14
N GLU A 131 7.51 19.19 7.36
CA GLU A 131 8.81 19.65 7.85
C GLU A 131 8.57 20.53 9.08
N ALA A 132 9.42 20.37 10.09
CA ALA A 132 9.31 21.21 11.27
C ALA A 132 9.63 22.64 10.86
N GLU A 133 8.67 23.57 11.05
CA GLU A 133 8.96 25.00 11.05
C GLU A 133 10.10 25.21 12.05
N SER A 134 11.28 25.55 11.52
CA SER A 134 12.48 25.86 12.29
C SER A 134 12.46 27.30 12.76
#